data_AF-A0A6C0BF42-F1
#
_entry.id   AF-A0A6C0BF42-F1
#
_cell.length_a   1.000
_cell.length_b   1.000
_cell.length_c   1.000
_cell.angle_alpha   90.00
_cell.angle_beta   90.00
_cell.angle_gamma   90.00
#
_symmetry.space_group_name_H-M   'P 1'
#
loop_
_entity.id
_entity.type
_entity.pdbx_description
1 polymer ?
#
loop_
_entity_poly.entity_id
_entity_poly.type
_entity_poly.pdbx_seq_one_letter_code
_entity_poly.pdbx_strand_id
1 'polypeptide(L)'
;MNFYNILLLTIIGVSITIPIPLIKLYIQTKKIRYILLSIVSYLILIYSYIVILDNENIHLYPFVKIMSFLIIILLDIYMSYDKLSVKSYVGVLFGLFGMYLLINDEKQ
;
A
#
# COMPACT_ATOMS: atom_id res chain seq x y z
N MET A 1 15.67 -16.45 3.29
CA MET A 1 15.01 -15.15 3.57
C MET A 1 15.19 -14.88 5.05
N ASN A 2 16.00 -13.87 5.42
CA ASN A 2 16.36 -13.61 6.81
C ASN A 2 15.18 -13.00 7.59
N PHE A 3 15.10 -13.27 8.90
CA PHE A 3 14.07 -12.76 9.81
C PHE A 3 13.92 -11.22 9.71
N TYR A 4 15.04 -10.52 9.55
CA TYR A 4 15.09 -9.07 9.30
C TYR A 4 14.27 -8.64 8.08
N ASN A 5 14.37 -9.39 6.97
CA ASN A 5 13.65 -9.07 5.73
C ASN A 5 12.15 -9.27 5.89
N ILE A 6 11.72 -10.26 6.68
CA ILE A 6 10.30 -10.52 6.98
C ILE A 6 9.72 -9.39 7.82
N LEU A 7 10.47 -8.93 8.83
CA LEU A 7 10.09 -7.82 9.71
C LEU A 7 9.98 -6.50 8.93
N LEU A 8 10.96 -6.24 8.05
CA LEU A 8 10.95 -5.09 7.15
C LEU A 8 9.71 -5.14 6.23
N LEU A 9 9.44 -6.29 5.60
CA LEU A 9 8.27 -6.51 4.74
C LEU A 9 6.94 -6.28 5.46
N THR A 10 6.83 -6.69 6.73
CA THR A 10 5.60 -6.50 7.52
C THR A 10 5.42 -5.03 7.91
N ILE A 11 6.47 -4.36 8.38
CA ILE A 11 6.43 -2.93 8.70
C ILE A 11 6.03 -2.12 7.47
N ILE A 12 6.53 -2.50 6.30
CA ILE A 12 6.25 -1.83 5.04
C ILE A 12 4.82 -2.06 4.60
N GLY A 13 4.35 -3.32 4.58
CA GLY A 13 2.97 -3.64 4.22
C GLY A 13 1.96 -2.88 5.09
N VAL A 14 2.20 -2.83 6.40
CA VAL A 14 1.36 -2.10 7.35
C VAL A 14 1.42 -0.58 7.08
N SER A 15 2.61 -0.03 6.87
CA SER A 15 2.80 1.41 6.66
C SER A 15 2.25 1.92 5.33
N ILE A 16 2.19 1.08 4.29
CA ILE A 16 1.55 1.44 3.01
C ILE A 16 0.03 1.49 3.14
N THR A 17 -0.51 0.64 3.99
CA THR A 17 -1.95 0.43 4.03
C THR A 17 -2.67 1.44 4.93
N ILE A 18 -2.02 1.94 5.97
CA ILE A 18 -2.62 2.85 6.97
C ILE A 18 -3.01 4.26 6.43
N PRO A 19 -2.24 4.94 5.57
CA PRO A 19 -2.50 6.34 5.22
C PRO A 19 -3.85 6.59 4.54
N ILE A 20 -4.28 5.67 3.65
CA ILE A 20 -5.46 5.83 2.81
C ILE A 20 -6.77 5.71 3.63
N PRO A 21 -6.97 4.68 4.47
CA PRO A 21 -8.05 4.61 5.44
C PRO A 21 -8.15 5.83 6.35
N LEU A 22 -7.01 6.37 6.79
CA LEU A 22 -6.98 7.57 7.65
C LEU A 22 -7.47 8.82 6.90
N ILE A 23 -7.11 8.98 5.63
CA ILE A 23 -7.64 10.07 4.79
C ILE A 23 -9.14 9.92 4.61
N LYS A 24 -9.64 8.70 4.37
CA LYS A 24 -11.08 8.43 4.25
C LYS A 24 -11.82 8.78 5.54
N LEU A 25 -11.27 8.39 6.70
CA LEU A 25 -11.81 8.75 8.01
C LEU A 25 -11.78 10.26 8.25
N TYR A 26 -10.76 10.98 7.76
CA TYR A 26 -10.76 12.45 7.81
C TYR A 26 -11.89 13.04 6.97
N ILE A 27 -12.12 12.55 5.74
CA ILE A 27 -13.20 13.06 4.89
C ILE A 27 -14.55 12.90 5.59
N GLN A 28 -14.77 11.77 6.27
CA GLN A 28 -16.01 11.48 6.99
C GLN A 28 -16.15 12.23 8.31
N THR A 29 -15.09 12.34 9.11
CA THR A 29 -15.17 12.86 10.49
C THR A 29 -14.67 14.30 10.64
N LYS A 30 -13.97 14.84 9.64
CA LYS A 30 -13.27 16.13 9.64
C LYS A 30 -12.29 16.36 10.80
N LYS A 31 -11.88 15.29 11.50
CA LYS A 31 -10.92 15.39 12.62
C LYS A 31 -9.49 15.42 12.11
N ILE A 32 -8.78 16.53 12.37
CA ILE A 32 -7.41 16.78 11.90
C ILE A 32 -6.40 15.71 12.35
N ARG A 33 -6.65 15.05 13.49
CA ARG A 33 -5.80 13.96 14.01
C ARG A 33 -5.56 12.84 12.99
N TYR A 34 -6.52 12.57 12.11
CA TYR A 34 -6.39 11.54 11.09
C TYR A 34 -5.46 11.97 9.94
N ILE A 35 -5.41 13.27 9.61
CA ILE A 35 -4.41 13.82 8.69
C ILE A 35 -3.02 13.68 9.30
N LEU A 36 -2.85 14.08 10.57
CA LEU A 36 -1.55 13.98 11.25
C LEU A 36 -1.04 12.53 11.27
N LEU A 37 -1.89 11.58 11.64
CA LEU A 37 -1.55 10.16 11.58
C LEU A 37 -1.21 9.71 10.15
N SER A 38 -1.95 10.17 9.14
CA SER A 38 -1.68 9.82 7.73
C SER A 38 -0.32 10.34 7.27
N ILE A 39 0.04 11.58 7.63
CA ILE A 39 1.35 12.16 7.32
C ILE A 39 2.48 11.33 7.95
N VAL A 40 2.34 10.97 9.24
CA VAL A 40 3.34 10.13 9.92
C VAL A 40 3.46 8.77 9.24
N SER A 41 2.35 8.14 8.88
CA SER A 41 2.36 6.87 8.15
C SER A 41 3.03 6.99 6.77
N TYR A 42 2.81 8.09 6.05
CA TYR A 42 3.51 8.37 4.79
C TYR A 42 5.01 8.58 4.96
N LEU A 43 5.45 9.23 6.03
CA LEU A 43 6.88 9.41 6.31
C LEU A 43 7.56 8.06 6.59
N ILE A 44 6.92 7.20 7.39
CA ILE A 44 7.42 5.84 7.66
C ILE A 44 7.47 5.03 6.35
N LEU A 45 6.47 5.20 5.50
CA LEU A 45 6.45 4.55 4.20
C LEU A 45 7.63 4.97 3.31
N ILE A 46 7.85 6.28 3.15
CA ILE A 46 8.95 6.81 2.34
C ILE A 46 10.28 6.31 2.87
N TYR A 47 10.49 6.37 4.19
CA TYR A 47 11.71 5.86 4.82
C TYR A 47 11.93 4.37 4.51
N SER A 48 10.86 3.58 4.60
CA SER A 48 10.99 2.16 4.36
C SER A 48 11.26 1.81 2.89
N TYR A 49 10.76 2.61 1.94
CA TYR A 49 11.13 2.48 0.53
C TYR A 49 12.60 2.84 0.29
N ILE A 50 13.12 3.88 0.94
CA ILE A 50 14.55 4.22 0.88
C ILE A 50 15.38 3.01 1.33
N VAL A 51 15.02 2.38 2.45
CA VAL A 51 15.73 1.19 2.97
C VAL A 51 15.66 -0.01 2.02
N ILE A 52 14.54 -0.23 1.30
CA ILE A 52 14.45 -1.29 0.28
C ILE A 52 15.38 -1.00 -0.88
N LEU A 53 15.34 0.22 -1.41
CA LEU A 53 16.07 0.63 -2.60
C LEU A 53 17.58 0.67 -2.36
N ASP A 54 18.01 1.04 -1.15
CA ASP A 54 19.42 1.13 -0.75
C ASP A 54 20.07 -0.25 -0.51
N ASN A 55 19.29 -1.27 -0.13
CA ASN A 55 19.80 -2.62 0.18
C ASN A 55 19.81 -3.61 -1.01
N GLU A 56 19.84 -3.13 -2.26
CA GLU A 56 19.81 -3.94 -3.50
C GLU A 56 18.64 -4.95 -3.61
N ASN A 57 17.64 -4.84 -2.73
CA ASN A 57 16.44 -5.69 -2.71
C ASN A 57 15.37 -5.17 -3.70
N ILE A 58 15.80 -4.58 -4.82
CA ILE A 58 14.94 -3.97 -5.84
C ILE A 58 13.89 -4.97 -6.35
N HIS A 59 14.25 -6.25 -6.44
CA HIS A 59 13.31 -7.31 -6.85
C HIS A 59 12.10 -7.48 -5.91
N LEU A 60 12.19 -7.04 -4.65
CA LEU A 60 11.10 -7.11 -3.67
C LEU A 60 10.16 -5.90 -3.76
N TYR A 61 10.60 -4.77 -4.34
CA TYR A 61 9.80 -3.56 -4.48
C TYR A 61 8.48 -3.77 -5.25
N PRO A 62 8.49 -4.44 -6.43
CA PRO A 62 7.29 -4.89 -7.12
C PRO A 62 6.28 -5.63 -6.23
N PHE A 63 6.77 -6.62 -5.49
CA PHE A 63 5.97 -7.52 -4.68
C PHE A 63 5.32 -6.78 -3.50
N VAL A 64 6.10 -5.91 -2.85
CA VAL A 64 5.63 -5.02 -1.78
C VAL A 64 4.50 -4.13 -2.27
N LYS A 65 4.61 -3.57 -3.48
CA LYS A 65 3.59 -2.69 -4.06
C LYS A 65 2.28 -3.43 -4.32
N ILE A 66 2.36 -4.62 -4.92
CA ILE A 66 1.18 -5.46 -5.19
C ILE A 66 0.51 -5.88 -3.89
N MET A 67 1.28 -6.38 -2.91
CA MET A 67 0.74 -6.80 -1.62
C MET A 67 0.05 -5.66 -0.91
N SER A 68 0.63 -4.46 -0.96
CA SER A 68 0.03 -3.31 -0.31
C SER A 68 -1.25 -2.85 -0.98
N PHE A 69 -1.32 -2.89 -2.31
CA PHE A 69 -2.55 -2.61 -3.05
C PHE A 69 -3.66 -3.59 -2.65
N LEU A 70 -3.36 -4.89 -2.55
CA LEU A 70 -4.30 -5.91 -2.08
C LEU A 70 -4.80 -5.64 -0.65
N ILE A 71 -3.91 -5.29 0.28
CA ILE A 71 -4.31 -4.99 1.66
C ILE A 71 -5.18 -3.73 1.71
N ILE A 72 -4.89 -2.70 0.92
CA ILE A 72 -5.71 -1.48 0.83
C ILE A 72 -7.12 -1.84 0.35
N ILE A 73 -7.25 -2.68 -0.67
CA ILE A 73 -8.56 -3.13 -1.18
C ILE A 73 -9.32 -3.91 -0.11
N LEU A 74 -8.64 -4.82 0.60
CA LEU A 74 -9.27 -5.59 1.69
C LEU A 74 -9.73 -4.69 2.83
N LEU A 75 -8.93 -3.69 3.22
CA LEU A 75 -9.34 -2.71 4.22
C LEU A 75 -10.47 -1.82 3.72
N ASP A 76 -10.47 -1.43 2.45
CA ASP A 76 -11.56 -0.63 1.90
C ASP A 76 -12.88 -1.41 1.90
N ILE A 77 -12.86 -2.70 1.53
CA ILE A 77 -14.01 -3.62 1.65
C ILE A 77 -14.44 -3.78 3.11
N TYR A 78 -13.49 -3.89 4.03
CA TYR A 78 -13.80 -4.09 5.45
C TYR A 78 -14.40 -2.83 6.10
N MET A 79 -13.88 -1.64 5.74
CA MET A 79 -14.31 -0.37 6.32
C MET A 79 -15.53 0.24 5.63
N SER A 80 -15.68 0.05 4.32
CA SER A 80 -16.92 0.34 3.62
C SER A 80 -17.78 -0.91 3.68
N TYR A 81 -18.74 -0.96 4.61
CA TYR A 81 -19.84 -1.94 4.60
C TYR A 81 -20.68 -1.95 3.29
N ASP A 82 -20.35 -1.07 2.34
CA ASP A 82 -20.91 -1.04 1.00
C ASP A 82 -20.30 -2.13 0.11
N LYS A 83 -21.17 -2.85 -0.59
CA LYS A 83 -20.77 -3.81 -1.63
C LYS A 83 -19.99 -3.07 -2.71
N LEU A 84 -18.73 -3.46 -2.91
CA LEU A 84 -17.93 -3.01 -4.05
C LEU A 84 -18.74 -3.19 -5.34
N SER A 85 -18.91 -2.11 -6.10
CA SER A 85 -19.56 -2.17 -7.40
C SER A 85 -18.71 -2.98 -8.38
N VAL A 86 -19.34 -3.63 -9.37
CA VAL A 86 -18.63 -4.36 -10.44
C VAL A 86 -17.58 -3.46 -11.14
N LYS A 87 -17.86 -2.16 -11.27
CA LYS A 87 -16.92 -1.17 -11.83
C LYS A 87 -15.65 -1.02 -10.98
N SER A 88 -15.79 -1.06 -9.66
CA SER A 88 -14.65 -0.99 -8.73
C SER A 88 -13.77 -2.24 -8.83
N TYR A 89 -14.36 -3.43 -8.97
CA TYR A 89 -13.62 -4.68 -9.19
C TYR A 89 -12.81 -4.68 -10.48
N VAL A 90 -13.42 -4.19 -11.58
CA VAL A 90 -12.73 -4.06 -12.86
C VAL A 90 -11.57 -3.07 -12.76
N GLY A 91 -11.77 -1.94 -12.07
CA GLY A 91 -10.70 -0.97 -11.81
C GLY A 91 -9.54 -1.55 -11.01
N VAL A 92 -9.83 -2.36 -9.99
CA VAL A 92 -8.82 -3.10 -9.21
C VAL A 92 -8.02 -4.07 -10.09
N LEU A 93 -8.71 -4.84 -10.94
CA LEU A 93 -8.05 -5.77 -11.88
C LEU A 93 -7.13 -5.04 -12.86
N PHE A 94 -7.59 -3.93 -13.45
CA PHE A 94 -6.75 -3.10 -14.32
C PHE A 94 -5.56 -2.49 -13.57
N GLY A 95 -5.74 -2.07 -12.32
CA GLY A 95 -4.66 -1.58 -11.46
C GLY A 95 -3.59 -2.64 -11.22
N LEU A 96 -3.99 -3.87 -10.89
CA LEU A 96 -3.09 -5.01 -10.73
C LEU A 96 -2.35 -5.36 -12.03
N PHE A 97 -3.07 -5.39 -13.16
CA PHE A 97 -2.47 -5.64 -14.48
C PHE A 97 -1.48 -4.55 -14.88
N GLY A 98 -1.82 -3.28 -14.68
CA GLY A 98 -0.94 -2.15 -14.97
C GLY A 98 0.33 -2.18 -14.11
N MET A 99 0.20 -2.50 -12.82
CA MET A 99 1.36 -2.71 -11.96
C MET A 99 2.23 -3.88 -12.43
N TYR A 100 1.62 -5.02 -12.78
CA TYR A 100 2.35 -6.17 -13.29
C TYR A 100 3.14 -5.86 -14.57
N LEU A 101 2.55 -5.09 -15.49
CA LEU A 101 3.23 -4.65 -16.72
C LEU A 101 4.42 -3.74 -16.41
N LEU A 102 4.24 -2.74 -15.55
CA LEU A 102 5.32 -1.82 -15.14
C LEU A 102 6.50 -2.56 -14.49
N ILE A 103 6.20 -3.59 -13.70
CA ILE A 103 7.22 -4.42 -13.03
C ILE A 103 8.04 -5.24 -14.02
N ASN A 104 7.42 -5.70 -15.12
CA ASN A 104 8.11 -6.49 -16.15
C ASN A 104 8.95 -5.62 -17.09
N ASP A 105 8.58 -4.36 -17.28
CA ASP A 105 9.34 -3.41 -18.11
C ASP A 105 10.68 -3.01 -17.45
N GLU A 106 10.72 -2.91 -16.11
CA GLU A 106 11.95 -2.64 -15.34
C GLU A 106 12.96 -3.82 -15.33
N LYS A 107 12.64 -4.98 -15.92
CA LYS A 107 13.52 -6.15 -15.99
C LYS A 107 14.25 -6.31 -17.33
N GLN A 108 14.05 -5.41 -18.29
CA GLN A 108 14.79 -5.35 -19.57
C GLN A 108 15.90 -4.31 -19.52
#